data_AF-A0A5C8TVH2-F1
#
_entry.id   AF-A0A5C8TVH2-F1
#
_cell.length_a   1.000
_cell.length_b   1.000
_cell.length_c   1.000
_cell.angle_alpha   90.00
_cell.angle_beta   90.00
_cell.angle_gamma   90.00
#
_symmetry.space_group_name_H-M   'P 1'
#
loop_
_entity.id
_entity.type
_entity.pdbx_description
1 polymer ?
#
loop_
_entity_poly.entity_id
_entity_poly.type
_entity_poly.pdbx_seq_one_letter_code
_entity_poly.pdbx_strand_id
1 'polypeptide(L)'
;MPNPFGLKFGETPGKKVAQYDVKFYCVPEAHPDFKEYSGQWDPDRGLIQVSGVSKVFENDRFGEHSKTVYERVKSQLSLKYGDHHDGEVLFVGSKNEDRKNFIKGIFDSDRRHSSSWASQHGSDLDSSICRIDLEILSSGIDRSWVEIIYSFTDDEDRGPDEIVGLSSL
;
A
#
# COMPACT_ATOMS: atom_id res chain seq x y z
N MET A 1 -9.57 -38.99 -7.08
CA MET A 1 -8.31 -38.54 -6.46
C MET A 1 -8.61 -37.32 -5.62
N PRO A 2 -8.09 -37.18 -4.39
CA PRO A 2 -8.19 -35.92 -3.68
C PRO A 2 -7.44 -34.83 -4.47
N ASN A 3 -7.95 -33.60 -4.46
CA ASN A 3 -7.26 -32.42 -5.02
C ASN A 3 -5.85 -32.33 -4.37
N PRO A 4 -4.78 -31.97 -5.14
CA PRO A 4 -3.41 -31.82 -4.62
C PRO A 4 -3.25 -30.95 -3.37
N PHE A 5 -4.26 -30.14 -3.00
CA PHE A 5 -4.20 -29.27 -1.82
C PHE A 5 -5.40 -29.44 -0.86
N GLY A 6 -6.18 -30.51 -1.01
CA GLY A 6 -7.34 -30.76 -0.13
C GLY A 6 -8.49 -29.76 -0.28
N LEU A 7 -8.41 -28.82 -1.21
CA LEU A 7 -9.47 -27.86 -1.55
C LEU A 7 -10.48 -28.49 -2.51
N LYS A 8 -11.76 -28.15 -2.39
CA LYS A 8 -12.76 -28.56 -3.38
C LYS A 8 -12.99 -27.43 -4.39
N PHE A 9 -13.06 -27.80 -5.67
CA PHE A 9 -13.41 -26.84 -6.71
C PHE A 9 -14.82 -26.29 -6.47
N GLY A 10 -14.97 -24.96 -6.53
CA GLY A 10 -16.23 -24.26 -6.27
C GLY A 10 -16.56 -24.04 -4.80
N GLU A 11 -15.73 -24.53 -3.87
CA GLU A 11 -15.84 -24.19 -2.45
C GLU A 11 -15.09 -22.87 -2.19
N THR A 12 -15.64 -22.02 -1.33
CA THR A 12 -14.95 -20.84 -0.79
C THR A 12 -14.25 -21.25 0.49
N PRO A 13 -12.90 -21.34 0.53
CA PRO A 13 -12.17 -21.60 1.76
C PRO A 13 -12.56 -20.65 2.91
N GLY A 14 -12.80 -21.20 4.11
CA GLY A 14 -13.11 -20.38 5.28
C GLY A 14 -11.88 -19.63 5.84
N LYS A 15 -12.12 -18.65 6.72
CA LYS A 15 -11.10 -17.72 7.27
C LYS A 15 -9.83 -18.34 7.88
N LYS A 16 -9.88 -19.61 8.30
CA LYS A 16 -8.71 -20.31 8.86
C LYS A 16 -7.69 -20.71 7.80
N VAL A 17 -8.07 -20.63 6.54
CA VAL A 17 -7.34 -21.25 5.42
C VAL A 17 -7.14 -20.27 4.26
N ALA A 18 -7.81 -19.11 4.26
CA ALA A 18 -7.66 -18.13 3.18
C ALA A 18 -7.95 -16.70 3.62
N GLN A 19 -7.14 -15.80 3.07
CA GLN A 19 -7.43 -14.40 2.82
C GLN A 19 -7.46 -14.21 1.30
N TYR A 20 -8.29 -13.31 0.80
CA TYR A 20 -8.52 -13.16 -0.63
C TYR A 20 -8.03 -11.81 -1.11
N ASP A 21 -7.09 -11.82 -2.07
CA ASP A 21 -6.78 -10.64 -2.85
C ASP A 21 -7.83 -10.48 -3.95
N VAL A 22 -8.54 -9.37 -3.92
CA VAL A 22 -9.57 -9.02 -4.90
C VAL A 22 -9.06 -7.90 -5.79
N LYS A 23 -9.23 -8.04 -7.11
CA LYS A 23 -9.00 -6.96 -8.07
C LYS A 23 -10.32 -6.34 -8.47
N PHE A 24 -10.43 -5.02 -8.37
CA PHE A 24 -11.63 -4.30 -8.76
C PHE A 24 -11.58 -3.94 -10.26
N TYR A 25 -12.64 -4.27 -10.99
CA TYR A 25 -12.80 -3.80 -12.37
C TYR A 25 -13.05 -2.29 -12.43
N CYS A 26 -13.80 -1.77 -11.47
CA CYS A 26 -14.00 -0.35 -11.23
C CYS A 26 -14.30 -0.13 -9.75
N VAL A 27 -13.99 1.08 -9.26
CA VAL A 27 -14.45 1.55 -7.95
C VAL A 27 -15.46 2.69 -8.18
N PRO A 28 -16.46 2.86 -7.31
CA PRO A 28 -17.49 3.90 -7.49
C PRO A 28 -16.91 5.31 -7.55
N GLU A 29 -15.90 5.57 -6.72
CA GLU A 29 -15.24 6.88 -6.58
C GLU A 29 -13.73 6.73 -6.81
N ALA A 30 -13.33 6.65 -8.08
CA ALA A 30 -11.93 6.56 -8.45
C ALA A 30 -11.22 7.92 -8.34
N HIS A 31 -10.03 7.92 -7.75
CA HIS A 31 -9.15 9.07 -7.70
C HIS A 31 -8.31 9.15 -9.01
N PRO A 32 -8.20 10.32 -9.66
CA PRO A 32 -7.65 10.43 -11.01
C PRO A 32 -6.18 9.97 -11.15
N ASP A 33 -5.42 10.02 -10.07
CA ASP A 33 -4.00 9.60 -10.06
C ASP A 33 -3.80 8.08 -9.97
N PHE A 34 -4.83 7.33 -9.55
CA PHE A 34 -4.76 5.88 -9.38
C PHE A 34 -5.50 5.18 -10.53
N LYS A 35 -4.93 4.06 -10.99
CA LYS A 35 -5.37 3.34 -12.20
C LYS A 35 -5.81 1.93 -11.91
N GLU A 36 -5.20 1.31 -10.90
CA GLU A 36 -5.54 -0.03 -10.48
C GLU A 36 -6.02 0.01 -9.04
N TYR A 37 -7.04 -0.80 -8.76
CA TYR A 37 -7.60 -0.94 -7.44
C TYR A 37 -7.67 -2.42 -7.08
N SER A 38 -7.22 -2.73 -5.89
CA SER A 38 -7.29 -4.05 -5.30
C SER A 38 -7.73 -3.93 -3.85
N GLY A 39 -8.04 -5.05 -3.23
CA GLY A 39 -8.37 -5.09 -1.81
C GLY A 39 -8.08 -6.44 -1.22
N GLN A 40 -8.14 -6.48 0.11
CA GLN A 40 -8.11 -7.73 0.85
C GLN A 40 -9.50 -8.00 1.41
N TRP A 41 -9.97 -9.21 1.17
CA TRP A 41 -11.27 -9.68 1.62
C TRP A 41 -11.10 -10.85 2.59
N ASP A 42 -11.73 -10.74 3.74
CA ASP A 42 -11.84 -11.76 4.76
C ASP A 42 -13.23 -12.43 4.70
N PRO A 43 -13.32 -13.77 4.76
CA PRO A 43 -14.59 -14.50 4.72
C PRO A 43 -15.67 -14.09 5.72
N ASP A 44 -15.28 -13.64 6.90
CA ASP A 44 -16.21 -13.34 7.99
C ASP A 44 -16.51 -11.84 8.07
N ARG A 45 -15.54 -11.00 7.71
CA ARG A 45 -15.62 -9.53 7.89
C ARG A 45 -15.88 -8.77 6.60
N GLY A 46 -15.69 -9.40 5.45
CA GLY A 46 -15.80 -8.76 4.16
C GLY A 46 -14.52 -8.02 3.76
N LEU A 47 -14.67 -6.87 3.11
CA LEU A 47 -13.55 -6.07 2.62
C LEU A 47 -12.84 -5.36 3.78
N ILE A 48 -11.60 -5.73 4.07
CA ILE A 48 -10.82 -5.20 5.20
C ILE A 48 -9.75 -4.20 4.77
N GLN A 49 -9.40 -4.18 3.49
CA GLN A 49 -8.46 -3.22 2.90
C GLN A 49 -8.83 -2.89 1.46
N VAL A 50 -8.59 -1.65 1.04
CA VAL A 50 -8.57 -1.24 -0.37
C VAL A 50 -7.26 -0.54 -0.65
N SER A 51 -6.57 -0.92 -1.73
CA SER A 51 -5.44 -0.20 -2.27
C SER A 51 -5.75 0.40 -3.63
N GLY A 52 -5.19 1.59 -3.88
CA GLY A 52 -5.15 2.24 -5.17
C GLY A 52 -3.70 2.42 -5.59
N VAL A 53 -3.37 2.04 -6.83
CA VAL A 53 -2.00 2.10 -7.37
C VAL A 53 -1.97 3.06 -8.56
N SER A 54 -1.00 3.98 -8.56
CA SER A 54 -0.79 4.89 -9.68
C SER A 54 -0.32 4.13 -10.91
N LYS A 55 -0.17 4.81 -12.05
CA LYS A 55 0.67 4.25 -13.11
C LYS A 55 2.11 4.08 -12.60
N VAL A 56 2.85 3.18 -13.22
CA VAL A 56 4.32 3.11 -13.05
C VAL A 56 4.97 4.27 -13.81
N PHE A 57 5.89 4.96 -13.15
CA PHE A 57 6.74 6.00 -13.73
C PHE A 57 8.07 5.40 -14.12
N GLU A 58 8.34 5.37 -15.42
CA GLU A 58 9.61 4.94 -16.01
C GLU A 58 10.63 6.08 -15.98
N ASN A 59 11.92 5.75 -15.91
CA ASN A 59 13.03 6.72 -15.84
C ASN A 59 12.93 7.70 -14.66
N ASP A 60 12.30 7.31 -13.56
CA ASP A 60 12.04 8.15 -12.39
C ASP A 60 13.12 7.99 -11.31
N ARG A 61 14.39 7.79 -11.68
CA ARG A 61 15.50 7.52 -10.74
C ARG A 61 15.55 8.43 -9.50
N PHE A 62 15.20 9.71 -9.66
CA PHE A 62 15.21 10.72 -8.60
C PHE A 62 13.88 10.84 -7.82
N GLY A 63 12.84 10.12 -8.28
CA GLY A 63 11.51 10.11 -7.72
C GLY A 63 10.70 11.37 -8.03
N GLU A 64 11.04 12.16 -9.04
CA GLU A 64 10.39 13.45 -9.29
C GLU A 64 8.90 13.30 -9.62
N HIS A 65 8.56 12.30 -10.43
CA HIS A 65 7.17 12.04 -10.80
C HIS A 65 6.38 11.46 -9.63
N SER A 66 6.92 10.42 -8.99
CA SER A 66 6.30 9.79 -7.82
C SER A 66 6.13 10.76 -6.64
N LYS A 67 7.14 11.57 -6.32
CA LYS A 67 7.03 12.63 -5.28
C LYS A 67 5.96 13.66 -5.61
N THR A 68 5.85 14.07 -6.89
CA THR A 68 4.83 15.04 -7.29
C THR A 68 3.41 14.51 -7.06
N VAL A 69 3.16 13.23 -7.38
CA VAL A 69 1.86 12.60 -7.12
C VAL A 69 1.66 12.40 -5.61
N TYR A 70 2.67 11.88 -4.93
CA TYR A 70 2.66 11.65 -3.50
C TYR A 70 2.33 12.92 -2.72
N GLU A 71 3.04 14.03 -2.93
CA GLU A 71 2.81 15.28 -2.21
C GLU A 71 1.44 15.89 -2.51
N ARG A 72 0.94 15.73 -3.73
CA ARG A 72 -0.42 16.14 -4.10
C ARG A 72 -1.47 15.35 -3.35
N VAL A 73 -1.38 14.02 -3.37
CA VAL A 73 -2.34 13.13 -2.69
C VAL A 73 -2.24 13.31 -1.18
N LYS A 74 -1.03 13.38 -0.62
CA LYS A 74 -0.78 13.69 0.79
C LYS A 74 -1.47 14.98 1.21
N SER A 75 -1.29 16.07 0.45
CA SER A 75 -1.95 17.35 0.75
C SER A 75 -3.47 17.26 0.75
N GLN A 76 -4.06 16.48 -0.16
CA GLN A 76 -5.51 16.26 -0.21
C GLN A 76 -6.00 15.42 0.98
N LEU A 77 -5.24 14.39 1.37
CA LEU A 77 -5.53 13.57 2.54
C LEU A 77 -5.42 14.39 3.81
N SER A 78 -4.37 15.19 3.99
CA SER A 78 -4.23 16.07 5.15
C SER A 78 -5.34 17.12 5.23
N LEU A 79 -5.81 17.63 4.08
CA LEU A 79 -6.96 18.54 4.05
C LEU A 79 -8.26 17.86 4.51
N LYS A 80 -8.43 16.57 4.19
CA LYS A 80 -9.65 15.80 4.49
C LYS A 80 -9.63 15.18 5.89
N TYR A 81 -8.50 14.61 6.29
CA TYR A 81 -8.34 13.74 7.46
C TYR A 81 -7.42 14.34 8.53
N GLY A 82 -6.91 15.56 8.33
CA GLY A 82 -6.09 16.26 9.31
C GLY A 82 -4.66 15.73 9.41
N ASP A 83 -4.15 15.71 10.64
CA ASP A 83 -2.75 15.41 10.93
C ASP A 83 -2.36 13.99 10.53
N HIS A 84 -1.09 13.82 10.17
CA HIS A 84 -0.50 12.55 9.74
C HIS A 84 0.90 12.40 10.32
N HIS A 85 1.41 11.17 10.27
CA HIS A 85 2.78 10.86 10.61
C HIS A 85 3.59 10.58 9.34
N ASP A 86 4.77 11.19 9.21
CA ASP A 86 5.69 10.93 8.11
C ASP A 86 6.70 9.85 8.49
N GLY A 87 6.67 8.74 7.77
CA GLY A 87 7.60 7.63 7.85
C GLY A 87 8.73 7.78 6.83
N GLU A 88 9.65 8.72 7.05
CA GLU A 88 10.93 8.73 6.34
C GLU A 88 11.97 7.95 7.15
N VAL A 89 12.26 6.71 6.72
CA VAL A 89 13.29 5.88 7.36
C VAL A 89 14.43 5.68 6.38
N LEU A 90 15.63 6.11 6.77
CA LEU A 90 16.89 5.61 6.21
C LEU A 90 17.38 4.51 7.15
N PHE A 91 17.41 3.27 6.68
CA PHE A 91 17.84 2.16 7.54
C PHE A 91 19.35 2.26 7.83
N VAL A 92 19.74 1.93 9.07
CA VAL A 92 21.11 2.09 9.57
C VAL A 92 22.10 1.37 8.65
N GLY A 93 23.05 2.12 8.09
CA GLY A 93 24.04 1.61 7.13
C GLY A 93 23.73 1.89 5.66
N SER A 94 22.64 2.62 5.36
CA SER A 94 22.28 3.02 3.99
C SER A 94 23.41 3.75 3.29
N LYS A 95 23.84 3.21 2.13
CA LYS A 95 24.82 3.86 1.24
C LYS A 95 24.14 4.81 0.25
N ASN A 96 22.82 4.90 0.31
CA ASN A 96 21.96 5.59 -0.66
C ASN A 96 21.29 6.83 -0.04
N GLU A 97 22.00 7.56 0.84
CA GLU A 97 21.51 8.82 1.44
C GLU A 97 21.34 9.92 0.37
N ASP A 98 22.13 9.86 -0.70
CA ASP A 98 22.12 10.82 -1.80
C ASP A 98 20.79 10.89 -2.54
N ARG A 99 20.30 12.12 -2.78
CA ARG A 99 19.11 12.41 -3.60
C ARG A 99 19.15 11.74 -4.98
N LYS A 100 20.35 11.47 -5.50
CA LYS A 100 20.58 10.84 -6.82
C LYS A 100 20.19 9.35 -6.87
N ASN A 101 20.00 8.72 -5.71
CA ASN A 101 19.69 7.31 -5.57
C ASN A 101 18.36 7.09 -4.83
N PHE A 102 17.43 8.04 -4.89
CA PHE A 102 16.16 7.98 -4.16
C PHE A 102 15.37 6.69 -4.45
N ILE A 103 15.02 6.41 -5.71
CA ILE A 103 14.25 5.21 -6.07
C ILE A 103 15.06 3.94 -5.87
N LYS A 104 16.38 3.98 -6.09
CA LYS A 104 17.28 2.88 -5.75
C LYS A 104 17.24 2.56 -4.26
N GLY A 105 17.23 3.56 -3.38
CA GLY A 105 17.13 3.37 -1.94
C GLY A 105 15.81 2.71 -1.53
N ILE A 106 14.70 3.07 -2.21
CA ILE A 106 13.41 2.41 -2.01
C ILE A 106 13.46 0.97 -2.51
N PHE A 107 14.02 0.73 -3.69
CA PHE A 107 14.14 -0.61 -4.28
C PHE A 107 15.03 -1.56 -3.46
N ASP A 108 16.12 -1.05 -2.88
CA ASP A 108 17.02 -1.82 -2.03
C ASP A 108 16.46 -2.00 -0.60
N SER A 109 15.27 -1.47 -0.30
CA SER A 109 14.70 -1.40 1.05
C SER A 109 15.59 -0.66 2.08
N ASP A 110 16.51 0.18 1.59
CA ASP A 110 17.38 1.05 2.39
C ASP A 110 16.69 2.36 2.80
N ARG A 111 15.54 2.65 2.18
CA ARG A 111 14.73 3.86 2.36
C ARG A 111 13.24 3.51 2.32
N ARG A 112 12.46 4.04 3.26
CA ARG A 112 11.00 4.13 3.15
C ARG A 112 10.58 5.59 3.04
N HIS A 113 9.59 5.88 2.20
CA HIS A 113 9.00 7.21 2.06
C HIS A 113 7.48 7.06 2.05
N SER A 114 6.88 7.29 3.22
CA SER A 114 5.45 7.08 3.45
C SER A 114 4.85 8.12 4.41
N SER A 115 3.54 8.32 4.32
CA SER A 115 2.74 9.03 5.33
C SER A 115 1.61 8.13 5.80
N SER A 116 1.26 8.21 7.08
CA SER A 116 0.16 7.46 7.67
C SER A 116 -0.80 8.36 8.44
N TRP A 117 -2.11 8.16 8.22
CA TRP A 117 -3.19 8.76 9.00
C TRP A 117 -3.81 7.67 9.86
N ALA A 118 -3.90 7.92 11.16
CA ALA A 118 -4.51 7.04 12.14
C ALA A 118 -4.95 7.86 13.35
N SER A 119 -5.96 7.40 14.09
CA SER A 119 -6.46 8.09 15.28
C SER A 119 -5.35 8.43 16.30
N GLN A 120 -4.38 7.53 16.46
CA GLN A 120 -3.20 7.72 17.32
C GLN A 120 -2.28 8.87 16.88
N HIS A 121 -2.39 9.35 15.64
CA HIS A 121 -1.64 10.49 15.12
C HIS A 121 -2.43 11.80 15.18
N GLY A 122 -3.66 11.78 15.71
CA GLY A 122 -4.55 12.94 15.75
C GLY A 122 -5.37 13.13 14.47
N SER A 123 -5.38 12.15 13.56
CA SER A 123 -6.18 12.19 12.34
C SER A 123 -7.69 12.10 12.63
N ASP A 124 -8.50 12.82 11.86
CA ASP A 124 -9.97 12.80 11.89
C ASP A 124 -10.51 11.81 10.85
N LEU A 125 -10.31 10.52 11.09
CA LEU A 125 -10.74 9.45 10.19
C LEU A 125 -12.23 9.15 10.36
N ASP A 126 -12.91 8.84 9.25
CA ASP A 126 -14.25 8.26 9.29
C ASP A 126 -14.26 7.01 10.17
N SER A 127 -15.33 6.75 10.92
CA SER A 127 -15.38 5.68 11.93
C SER A 127 -15.16 4.26 11.38
N SER A 128 -15.26 4.08 10.07
CA SER A 128 -14.96 2.83 9.38
C SER A 128 -13.50 2.67 8.97
N ILE A 129 -12.68 3.73 8.99
CA ILE A 129 -11.29 3.72 8.55
C ILE A 129 -10.38 3.70 9.78
N CYS A 130 -9.60 2.64 9.94
CA CYS A 130 -8.60 2.52 11.01
C CYS A 130 -7.31 3.25 10.65
N ARG A 131 -6.85 3.08 9.41
CA ARG A 131 -5.61 3.68 8.92
C ARG A 131 -5.67 3.98 7.43
N ILE A 132 -4.98 5.05 7.03
CA ILE A 132 -4.65 5.33 5.64
C ILE A 132 -3.12 5.37 5.54
N ASP A 133 -2.55 4.61 4.61
CA ASP A 133 -1.12 4.66 4.29
C ASP A 133 -0.95 5.18 2.86
N LEU A 134 0.00 6.09 2.66
CA LEU A 134 0.41 6.57 1.36
C LEU A 134 1.91 6.36 1.24
N GLU A 135 2.38 5.71 0.17
CA GLU A 135 3.79 5.39 0.02
C GLU A 135 4.28 5.45 -1.43
N ILE A 136 5.57 5.73 -1.58
CA ILE A 136 6.29 5.56 -2.85
C ILE A 136 6.97 4.19 -2.84
N LEU A 137 6.70 3.41 -3.88
CA LEU A 137 7.23 2.08 -4.08
C LEU A 137 8.04 2.00 -5.37
N SER A 138 8.78 0.90 -5.52
CA SER A 138 9.71 0.71 -6.64
C SER A 138 9.86 -0.75 -7.05
N SER A 139 10.08 -0.97 -8.35
CA SER A 139 10.39 -2.29 -8.95
C SER A 139 11.68 -2.24 -9.79
N GLY A 140 12.59 -1.32 -9.45
CA GLY A 140 13.91 -1.20 -10.06
C GLY A 140 14.63 0.05 -9.57
N ILE A 141 15.75 0.41 -10.19
CA ILE A 141 16.50 1.60 -9.75
C ILE A 141 15.91 2.92 -10.24
N ASP A 142 14.98 2.87 -11.19
CA ASP A 142 14.38 4.00 -11.90
C ASP A 142 12.90 3.81 -12.26
N ARG A 143 12.23 2.82 -11.66
CA ARG A 143 10.80 2.56 -11.84
C ARG A 143 10.09 2.73 -10.53
N SER A 144 9.10 3.61 -10.47
CA SER A 144 8.41 3.95 -9.23
C SER A 144 6.90 4.03 -9.42
N TRP A 145 6.15 3.94 -8.33
CA TRP A 145 4.73 4.28 -8.30
C TRP A 145 4.34 4.79 -6.92
N VAL A 146 3.12 5.32 -6.81
CA VAL A 146 2.50 5.71 -5.55
C VAL A 146 1.36 4.74 -5.26
N GLU A 147 1.32 4.23 -4.04
CA GLU A 147 0.23 3.41 -3.54
C GLU A 147 -0.44 4.12 -2.36
N ILE A 148 -1.78 4.09 -2.36
CA ILE A 148 -2.61 4.49 -1.23
C ILE A 148 -3.36 3.27 -0.73
N ILE A 149 -3.42 3.09 0.58
CA ILE A 149 -4.07 1.96 1.23
C ILE A 149 -5.01 2.48 2.30
N TYR A 150 -6.27 2.07 2.25
CA TYR A 150 -7.26 2.25 3.31
C TYR A 150 -7.47 0.92 4.03
N SER A 151 -7.24 0.90 5.34
CA SER A 151 -7.50 -0.25 6.20
C SER A 151 -8.74 0.00 7.07
N PHE A 152 -9.66 -0.97 7.10
CA PHE A 152 -10.92 -0.90 7.86
C PHE A 152 -10.92 -1.78 9.11
N THR A 153 -9.79 -2.44 9.38
CA THR A 153 -9.57 -3.26 10.58
C THR A 153 -8.19 -2.95 11.15
N ASP A 154 -8.05 -3.00 12.47
CA ASP A 154 -6.77 -2.79 13.14
C ASP A 154 -5.78 -3.93 12.87
N ASP A 155 -4.48 -3.62 12.89
CA ASP A 155 -3.41 -4.57 12.57
C ASP A 155 -3.32 -5.74 13.56
N GLU A 156 -3.83 -5.63 14.78
CA GLU A 156 -3.84 -6.75 15.75
C GLU A 156 -4.69 -7.94 15.27
N ASP A 157 -5.58 -7.73 14.30
CA ASP A 157 -6.36 -8.77 13.65
C ASP A 157 -5.73 -9.32 12.37
N ARG A 158 -4.64 -8.70 11.88
CA ARG A 158 -3.85 -9.25 10.79
C ARG A 158 -2.88 -10.26 11.39
N GLY A 159 -3.02 -11.52 10.97
CA GLY A 159 -1.99 -12.52 11.23
C GLY A 159 -0.60 -12.01 10.78
N PRO A 160 0.49 -12.56 11.34
CA PRO A 160 1.83 -11.97 11.25
C PRO A 160 2.17 -11.58 9.82
N ASP A 161 2.52 -10.31 9.65
CA ASP A 161 2.90 -9.62 8.41
C ASP A 161 3.62 -10.53 7.40
N GLU A 162 2.88 -11.05 6.41
CA GLU A 162 3.48 -11.25 5.10
C GLU A 162 3.51 -9.88 4.44
N ILE A 163 4.64 -9.20 4.63
CA ILE A 163 5.15 -8.25 3.65
C ILE A 163 5.26 -9.03 2.34
N VAL A 164 4.16 -9.13 1.59
CA VAL A 164 4.21 -9.48 0.16
C VAL A 164 4.67 -8.21 -0.54
N GLY A 165 5.92 -7.86 -0.28
CA GLY A 165 6.70 -7.17 -1.28
C GLY A 165 6.60 -8.03 -2.53
N LEU A 166 6.18 -7.44 -3.63
CA LEU A 166 6.37 -7.95 -4.99
C LEU A 166 7.87 -8.01 -5.35
N SER A 167 8.70 -8.50 -4.44
CA SER A 167 10.04 -8.98 -4.72
C SER A 167 9.92 -10.38 -5.31
N SER A 168 10.14 -10.46 -6.62
CA SER A 168 10.39 -11.66 -7.44
C SER A 168 9.22 -12.16 -8.30
N LEU A 169 8.99 -11.46 -9.42
CA LEU A 169 8.90 -12.09 -10.73
C LEU A 169 9.85 -11.40 -11.71
#